data_AF-A0A3D4R0G3-F1
#
_entry.id   AF-A0A3D4R0G3-F1
#
_cell.length_a   1.000
_cell.length_b   1.000
_cell.length_c   1.000
_cell.angle_alpha   90.00
_cell.angle_beta   90.00
_cell.angle_gamma   90.00
#
_symmetry.space_group_name_H-M   'P 1'
#
loop_
_entity.id
_entity.type
_entity.pdbx_description
1 polymer ?
#
loop_
_entity_poly.entity_id
_entity_poly.type
_entity_poly.pdbx_seq_one_letter_code
_entity_poly.pdbx_strand_id
1 'polypeptide(L)'
;MEEYVDLFPIHPSYIEVFNKIYIVENRHILKNISEIIRRILDDEITDESPGIVSFDSYWFFIKENLALKTDANIKEVVEKSGMLEDIVNRSFPKRLYKPLALQMIYALSVHRLTTGDISIHAGLTAENLRDDLCLHLKGMPDQSSDTLQSIIQAVLKDIMTTVSGQFIEHNTDNGQYYLDLKKDIDYDEKITQRAAIMDDDSLNSYFYDVVYYCLEWDQKEYVDNFKIYEHRLNWVTHNIFRSGYLFFGTPESRPTAQPPEDYYIYFVPPYNNESYTDDKKDDEVFFLFKPNSANSFNLKLYGAAQMLKELAEE
;
A
#
# COMPACT_ATOMS: atom_id res chain seq x y z
N MET A 1 -29.36 24.12 21.33
CA MET A 1 -28.44 25.27 21.16
C MET A 1 -27.86 25.68 22.51
N GLU A 2 -28.66 25.89 23.56
CA GLU A 2 -28.15 26.16 24.93
C GLU A 2 -27.18 25.08 25.45
N GLU A 3 -27.52 23.80 25.26
CA GLU A 3 -26.66 22.67 25.68
C GLU A 3 -25.30 22.60 24.93
N TYR A 4 -25.22 23.12 23.71
CA TYR A 4 -23.95 23.23 22.95
C TYR A 4 -23.08 24.37 23.46
N VAL A 5 -23.70 25.47 23.90
CA VAL A 5 -22.98 26.62 24.47
C VAL A 5 -22.35 26.22 25.81
N ASP A 6 -23.04 25.42 26.61
CA ASP A 6 -22.53 24.94 27.91
C ASP A 6 -21.40 23.92 27.78
N LEU A 7 -21.33 23.19 26.67
CA LEU A 7 -20.32 22.16 26.42
C LEU A 7 -19.15 22.63 25.58
N PHE A 8 -19.19 23.85 25.01
CA PHE A 8 -18.11 24.37 24.17
C PHE A 8 -16.75 24.30 24.89
N PRO A 9 -15.68 23.79 24.22
CA PRO A 9 -15.58 23.42 22.80
C PRO A 9 -15.90 21.94 22.47
N ILE A 10 -16.51 21.17 23.37
CA ILE A 10 -16.75 19.73 23.19
C ILE A 10 -18.08 19.47 22.48
N HIS A 11 -18.06 18.66 21.41
CA HIS A 11 -19.27 18.21 20.74
C HIS A 11 -20.06 17.21 21.60
N PRO A 12 -21.41 17.26 21.67
CA PRO A 12 -22.21 16.33 22.48
C PRO A 12 -21.96 14.84 22.17
N SER A 13 -21.75 14.50 20.89
CA SER A 13 -21.43 13.12 20.48
C SER A 13 -20.15 12.58 21.14
N TYR A 14 -19.24 13.44 21.61
CA TYR A 14 -18.08 13.05 22.43
C TYR A 14 -18.52 12.24 23.65
N ILE A 15 -19.46 12.79 24.42
CA ILE A 15 -19.93 12.19 25.67
C ILE A 15 -20.75 10.94 25.37
N GLU A 16 -21.59 10.99 24.34
CA GLU A 16 -22.44 9.87 23.95
C GLU A 16 -21.63 8.65 23.50
N VAL A 17 -20.63 8.84 22.64
CA VAL A 17 -19.77 7.76 22.15
C VAL A 17 -18.91 7.22 23.29
N PHE A 18 -18.31 8.09 24.10
CA PHE A 18 -17.50 7.67 25.23
C PHE A 18 -18.26 6.75 26.19
N ASN A 19 -19.50 7.10 26.55
CA ASN A 19 -20.32 6.32 27.47
C ASN A 19 -20.65 4.91 26.95
N LYS A 20 -20.51 4.67 25.63
CA LYS A 20 -20.71 3.36 25.01
C LYS A 20 -19.43 2.53 24.95
N ILE A 21 -18.26 3.11 25.24
CA ILE A 21 -16.99 2.37 25.24
C ILE A 21 -16.97 1.43 26.46
N TYR A 22 -17.08 0.14 26.21
CA TYR A 22 -17.37 -0.88 27.24
C TYR A 22 -16.29 -1.07 28.32
N ILE A 23 -15.06 -0.59 28.13
CA ILE A 23 -13.92 -0.82 29.04
C ILE A 23 -13.58 0.43 29.88
N VAL A 24 -14.12 1.61 29.54
CA VAL A 24 -13.65 2.85 30.15
C VAL A 24 -14.54 3.23 31.32
N GLU A 25 -13.95 3.36 32.53
CA GLU A 25 -14.68 3.92 33.66
C GLU A 25 -15.03 5.39 33.41
N ASN A 26 -16.29 5.76 33.66
CA ASN A 26 -16.81 7.13 33.48
C ASN A 26 -15.96 8.23 34.14
N ARG A 27 -15.19 7.91 35.19
CA ARG A 27 -14.31 8.88 35.88
C ARG A 27 -13.18 9.42 35.00
N HIS A 28 -12.80 8.69 33.95
CA HIS A 28 -11.75 9.12 33.04
C HIS A 28 -12.22 10.17 32.02
N ILE A 29 -13.55 10.31 31.79
CA ILE A 29 -14.08 11.24 30.78
C ILE A 29 -13.74 12.69 31.10
N LEU A 30 -14.03 13.12 32.34
CA LEU A 30 -13.85 14.49 32.77
C LEU A 30 -12.38 14.87 32.79
N LYS A 31 -11.50 13.92 33.12
CA LYS A 31 -10.06 14.13 33.08
C LYS A 31 -9.57 14.35 31.66
N ASN A 32 -10.00 13.51 30.71
CA ASN A 32 -9.58 13.61 29.31
C ASN A 32 -10.14 14.87 28.64
N ILE A 33 -11.41 15.19 28.88
CA ILE A 33 -12.02 16.46 28.44
C ILE A 33 -11.25 17.64 29.03
N SER A 34 -10.95 17.63 30.33
CA SER A 34 -10.18 18.70 30.97
C SER A 34 -8.78 18.86 30.36
N GLU A 35 -8.14 17.75 29.96
CA GLU A 35 -6.83 17.77 29.33
C GLU A 35 -6.88 18.30 27.90
N ILE A 36 -7.89 17.90 27.10
CA ILE A 36 -8.16 18.46 25.78
C ILE A 36 -8.36 19.97 25.89
N ILE A 37 -9.29 20.41 26.75
CA ILE A 37 -9.61 21.85 26.90
C ILE A 37 -8.37 22.64 27.31
N ARG A 38 -7.56 22.14 28.25
CA ARG A 38 -6.31 22.81 28.64
C ARG A 38 -5.31 22.95 27.49
N ARG A 39 -5.27 22.00 26.56
CA ARG A 39 -4.34 22.03 25.42
C ARG A 39 -4.73 23.09 24.39
N ILE A 40 -6.03 23.38 24.26
CA ILE A 40 -6.57 24.32 23.26
C ILE A 40 -7.08 25.63 23.87
N LEU A 41 -6.91 25.82 25.18
CA LEU A 41 -7.48 26.96 25.91
C LEU A 41 -6.97 28.31 25.39
N ASP A 42 -5.69 28.33 25.01
CA ASP A 42 -5.00 29.53 24.52
C ASP A 42 -4.98 29.61 22.97
N ASP A 43 -5.62 28.66 22.28
CA ASP A 43 -5.69 28.65 20.81
C ASP A 43 -6.75 29.65 20.33
N GLU A 44 -6.38 30.52 19.39
CA GLU A 44 -7.34 31.44 18.77
C GLU A 44 -8.29 30.68 17.83
N ILE A 45 -9.59 30.92 17.98
CA ILE A 45 -10.59 30.46 17.01
C ILE A 45 -10.43 31.30 15.75
N THR A 46 -10.14 30.63 14.64
CA THR A 46 -9.97 31.27 13.33
C THR A 46 -11.20 31.07 12.47
N ASP A 47 -11.34 31.86 11.40
CA ASP A 47 -12.39 31.66 10.38
C ASP A 47 -12.24 30.32 9.61
N GLU A 48 -11.17 29.56 9.90
CA GLU A 48 -10.79 28.31 9.24
C GLU A 48 -11.26 27.06 9.98
N SER A 49 -11.69 27.17 11.25
CA SER A 49 -12.20 26.05 12.03
C SER A 49 -13.00 26.52 13.23
N PRO A 50 -14.17 25.91 13.54
CA PRO A 50 -14.97 26.28 14.70
C PRO A 50 -14.31 25.94 16.05
N GLY A 51 -13.16 25.26 16.06
CA GLY A 51 -12.45 24.85 17.28
C GLY A 51 -13.17 23.76 18.09
N ILE A 52 -14.18 23.11 17.50
CA ILE A 52 -14.96 22.06 18.16
C ILE A 52 -14.16 20.76 18.17
N VAL A 53 -14.15 20.10 19.33
CA VAL A 53 -13.52 18.80 19.52
C VAL A 53 -14.57 17.69 19.64
N SER A 54 -14.40 16.66 18.84
CA SER A 54 -15.31 15.52 18.73
C SER A 54 -14.65 14.22 19.21
N PHE A 55 -15.43 13.13 19.21
CA PHE A 55 -15.05 11.86 19.83
C PHE A 55 -13.81 11.18 19.20
N ASP A 56 -13.45 11.52 17.95
CA ASP A 56 -12.25 11.05 17.27
C ASP A 56 -10.98 11.37 18.07
N SER A 57 -10.93 12.54 18.72
CA SER A 57 -9.80 12.96 19.56
C SER A 57 -9.54 12.03 20.75
N TYR A 58 -10.55 11.24 21.16
CA TYR A 58 -10.37 10.23 22.20
C TYR A 58 -9.39 9.13 21.81
N TRP A 59 -9.22 8.88 20.51
CA TRP A 59 -8.30 7.89 19.98
C TRP A 59 -6.86 8.09 20.50
N PHE A 60 -6.42 9.35 20.63
CA PHE A 60 -5.12 9.69 21.18
C PHE A 60 -4.91 9.10 22.59
N PHE A 61 -5.90 9.24 23.47
CA PHE A 61 -5.83 8.72 24.84
C PHE A 61 -5.86 7.19 24.88
N ILE A 62 -6.59 6.53 23.98
CA ILE A 62 -6.59 5.08 23.86
C ILE A 62 -5.20 4.59 23.40
N LYS A 63 -4.64 5.22 22.36
CA LYS A 63 -3.35 4.84 21.76
C LYS A 63 -2.19 5.00 22.73
N GLU A 64 -2.23 5.95 23.67
CA GLU A 64 -1.16 6.16 24.65
C GLU A 64 -1.32 5.34 25.93
N ASN A 65 -2.52 4.84 26.23
CA ASN A 65 -2.78 4.15 27.50
C ASN A 65 -2.37 2.67 27.46
N LEU A 66 -1.21 2.36 28.04
CA LEU A 66 -0.69 0.99 28.13
C LEU A 66 -1.62 0.01 28.88
N ALA A 67 -2.39 0.49 29.86
CA ALA A 67 -3.31 -0.37 30.61
C ALA A 67 -4.46 -0.85 29.71
N LEU A 68 -5.00 0.02 28.85
CA LEU A 68 -6.05 -0.35 27.88
C LEU A 68 -5.54 -1.38 26.87
N LYS A 69 -4.26 -1.34 26.48
CA LYS A 69 -3.65 -2.31 25.55
C LYS A 69 -3.43 -3.71 26.13
N THR A 70 -3.71 -3.92 27.42
CA THR A 70 -3.71 -5.27 28.00
C THR A 70 -4.94 -6.07 27.56
N ASP A 71 -6.01 -5.40 27.15
CA ASP A 71 -7.17 -6.02 26.52
C ASP A 71 -6.85 -6.41 25.06
N ALA A 72 -7.15 -7.66 24.71
CA ALA A 72 -6.82 -8.20 23.39
C ALA A 72 -7.56 -7.50 22.24
N ASN A 73 -8.83 -7.13 22.45
CA ASN A 73 -9.63 -6.46 21.44
C ASN A 73 -9.12 -5.04 21.21
N ILE A 74 -8.80 -4.29 22.28
CA ILE A 74 -8.22 -2.95 22.15
C ILE A 74 -6.87 -3.04 21.44
N LYS A 75 -6.03 -4.00 21.83
CA LYS A 75 -4.71 -4.18 21.21
C LYS A 75 -4.84 -4.40 19.70
N GLU A 76 -5.75 -5.27 19.28
CA GLU A 76 -5.98 -5.55 17.86
C GLU A 76 -6.47 -4.32 17.09
N VAL A 77 -7.43 -3.56 17.66
CA VAL A 77 -7.91 -2.31 17.04
C VAL A 77 -6.77 -1.29 16.93
N VAL A 78 -5.94 -1.14 17.97
CA VAL A 78 -4.79 -0.22 17.96
C VAL A 78 -3.74 -0.63 16.93
N GLU A 79 -3.43 -1.92 16.79
CA GLU A 79 -2.47 -2.41 15.80
C GLU A 79 -2.97 -2.18 14.37
N LYS A 80 -4.23 -2.56 14.08
CA LYS A 80 -4.82 -2.41 12.74
C LYS A 80 -5.03 -0.95 12.36
N SER A 81 -5.54 -0.13 13.28
CA SER A 81 -5.69 1.31 13.07
C SER A 81 -4.33 1.99 12.91
N GLY A 82 -3.29 1.56 13.63
CA GLY A 82 -1.92 2.06 13.47
C GLY A 82 -1.34 1.75 12.07
N MET A 83 -1.54 0.53 11.56
CA MET A 83 -1.14 0.17 10.19
C MET A 83 -1.88 1.01 9.14
N LEU A 84 -3.19 1.18 9.31
CA LEU A 84 -4.04 2.01 8.45
C LEU A 84 -3.58 3.48 8.46
N GLU A 85 -3.30 4.03 9.64
CA GLU A 85 -2.74 5.38 9.84
C GLU A 85 -1.38 5.54 9.13
N ASP A 86 -0.48 4.56 9.24
CA ASP A 86 0.84 4.59 8.61
C ASP A 86 0.75 4.59 7.07
N ILE A 87 -0.11 3.73 6.49
CA ILE A 87 -0.30 3.65 5.04
C ILE A 87 -0.90 4.97 4.52
N VAL A 88 -1.95 5.48 5.16
CA VAL A 88 -2.56 6.76 4.78
C VAL A 88 -1.57 7.92 4.98
N ASN A 89 -0.68 7.83 5.98
CA ASN A 89 0.35 8.85 6.14
C ASN A 89 1.36 8.89 4.99
N ARG A 90 1.73 7.73 4.44
CA ARG A 90 2.74 7.62 3.37
C ARG A 90 2.16 7.82 1.98
N SER A 91 1.00 7.23 1.70
CA SER A 91 0.55 6.98 0.32
C SER A 91 -0.79 7.60 -0.06
N PHE A 92 -1.41 8.40 0.83
CA PHE A 92 -2.72 9.00 0.53
C PHE A 92 -2.64 10.02 -0.62
N PRO A 93 -3.46 9.88 -1.68
CA PRO A 93 -3.28 10.61 -2.93
C PRO A 93 -3.61 12.12 -2.83
N LYS A 94 -4.57 12.49 -1.97
CA LYS A 94 -5.09 13.86 -1.88
C LYS A 94 -4.60 14.53 -0.60
N ARG A 95 -3.41 15.16 -0.65
CA ARG A 95 -2.77 15.82 0.51
C ARG A 95 -3.71 16.76 1.29
N LEU A 96 -4.57 17.51 0.60
CA LEU A 96 -5.54 18.42 1.21
C LEU A 96 -6.51 17.70 2.16
N TYR A 97 -6.96 16.49 1.79
CA TYR A 97 -7.93 15.71 2.57
C TYR A 97 -7.29 14.72 3.53
N LYS A 98 -5.95 14.67 3.62
CA LYS A 98 -5.25 13.76 4.51
C LYS A 98 -5.63 13.97 6.00
N PRO A 99 -5.73 15.21 6.54
CA PRO A 99 -6.16 15.40 7.93
C PRO A 99 -7.58 14.87 8.18
N LEU A 100 -8.50 15.14 7.25
CA LEU A 100 -9.87 14.61 7.29
C LEU A 100 -9.87 13.08 7.28
N ALA A 101 -9.06 12.46 6.42
CA ALA A 101 -8.94 11.01 6.33
C ALA A 101 -8.49 10.39 7.67
N LEU A 102 -7.50 11.01 8.34
CA LEU A 102 -7.04 10.57 9.66
C LEU A 102 -8.12 10.74 10.73
N GLN A 103 -8.84 11.86 10.76
CA GLN A 103 -9.96 12.06 11.69
C GLN A 103 -11.03 10.98 11.53
N MET A 104 -11.37 10.62 10.29
CA MET A 104 -12.34 9.56 10.01
C MET A 104 -11.84 8.19 10.45
N ILE A 105 -10.55 7.88 10.26
CA ILE A 105 -9.93 6.65 10.76
C ILE A 105 -10.01 6.58 12.29
N TYR A 106 -9.71 7.68 12.98
CA TYR A 106 -9.78 7.75 14.43
C TYR A 106 -11.21 7.60 14.94
N ALA A 107 -12.17 8.25 14.29
CA ALA A 107 -13.59 8.09 14.57
C ALA A 107 -14.04 6.63 14.45
N LEU A 108 -13.72 5.97 13.34
CA LEU A 108 -14.02 4.55 13.13
C LEU A 108 -13.36 3.66 14.18
N SER A 109 -12.13 3.99 14.59
CA SER A 109 -11.37 3.26 15.61
C SER A 109 -12.00 3.38 16.99
N VAL A 110 -12.42 4.58 17.39
CA VAL A 110 -13.14 4.81 18.65
C VAL A 110 -14.50 4.11 18.61
N HIS A 111 -15.24 4.23 17.51
CA HIS A 111 -16.54 3.60 17.37
C HIS A 111 -16.46 2.07 17.42
N ARG A 112 -15.42 1.46 16.85
CA ARG A 112 -15.14 0.02 16.94
C ARG A 112 -15.07 -0.49 18.39
N LEU A 113 -14.65 0.36 19.32
CA LEU A 113 -14.57 0.04 20.75
C LEU A 113 -15.89 0.26 21.50
N THR A 114 -16.96 0.71 20.84
CA THR A 114 -18.29 0.84 21.46
C THR A 114 -19.13 -0.43 21.36
N THR A 115 -18.76 -1.36 20.48
CA THR A 115 -19.58 -2.55 20.20
C THR A 115 -19.40 -3.67 21.23
N GLY A 116 -18.36 -3.63 22.06
CA GLY A 116 -18.01 -4.70 23.02
C GLY A 116 -17.45 -5.99 22.38
N ASP A 117 -17.83 -6.25 21.14
CA ASP A 117 -17.36 -7.38 20.34
C ASP A 117 -16.82 -6.88 18.99
N ILE A 118 -15.55 -7.19 18.72
CA ILE A 118 -14.82 -6.80 17.51
C ILE A 118 -15.25 -7.58 16.25
N SER A 119 -16.07 -8.64 16.41
CA SER A 119 -16.61 -9.43 15.30
C SER A 119 -17.89 -8.84 14.69
N ILE A 120 -18.53 -7.89 15.38
CA ILE A 120 -19.77 -7.26 14.90
C ILE A 120 -19.45 -6.32 13.74
N HIS A 121 -20.13 -6.43 12.60
CA HIS A 121 -19.91 -5.57 11.44
C HIS A 121 -20.73 -4.27 11.56
N ALA A 122 -20.48 -3.50 12.63
CA ALA A 122 -21.20 -2.26 12.94
C ALA A 122 -20.26 -1.05 12.86
N GLY A 123 -20.74 0.01 12.20
CA GLY A 123 -19.94 1.16 11.84
C GLY A 123 -20.68 2.48 11.87
N LEU A 124 -20.08 3.48 11.24
CA LEU A 124 -20.64 4.82 11.07
C LEU A 124 -21.01 5.04 9.60
N THR A 125 -22.14 5.67 9.34
CA THR A 125 -22.44 6.14 7.98
C THR A 125 -21.65 7.41 7.67
N ALA A 126 -21.58 7.80 6.40
CA ALA A 126 -21.01 9.10 6.02
C ALA A 126 -21.77 10.27 6.66
N GLU A 127 -23.06 10.12 6.91
CA GLU A 127 -23.90 11.08 7.63
C GLU A 127 -23.48 11.18 9.11
N ASN A 128 -23.29 10.05 9.80
CA ASN A 128 -22.79 10.07 11.18
C ASN A 128 -21.41 10.73 11.27
N LEU A 129 -20.49 10.39 10.36
CA LEU A 129 -19.16 11.01 10.33
C LEU A 129 -19.24 12.53 10.09
N ARG A 130 -20.18 13.00 9.26
CA ARG A 130 -20.39 14.44 9.04
C ARG A 130 -20.86 15.13 10.31
N ASP A 131 -21.91 14.60 10.92
CA ASP A 131 -22.65 15.27 11.99
C ASP A 131 -21.96 15.12 13.34
N ASP A 132 -21.48 13.92 13.68
CA ASP A 132 -20.92 13.61 15.00
C ASP A 132 -19.49 14.13 15.18
N LEU A 133 -18.76 14.35 14.08
CA LEU A 133 -17.42 14.92 14.12
C LEU A 133 -17.43 16.44 13.94
N CYS A 134 -18.55 17.05 13.54
CA CYS A 134 -18.64 18.47 13.22
C CYS A 134 -17.53 18.91 12.23
N LEU A 135 -17.39 18.16 11.14
CA LEU A 135 -16.28 18.36 10.19
C LEU A 135 -16.40 19.71 9.48
N HIS A 136 -15.28 20.43 9.44
CA HIS A 136 -15.16 21.68 8.70
C HIS A 136 -14.09 21.54 7.62
N LEU A 137 -14.45 21.85 6.36
CA LEU A 137 -13.55 21.80 5.22
C LEU A 137 -13.51 23.15 4.51
N LYS A 138 -12.31 23.72 4.41
CA LYS A 138 -12.08 24.91 3.59
C LYS A 138 -12.18 24.55 2.11
N GLY A 139 -12.73 25.48 1.32
CA GLY A 139 -12.68 25.39 -0.14
C GLY A 139 -13.66 24.37 -0.72
N MET A 140 -14.71 24.02 0.02
CA MET A 140 -15.83 23.29 -0.56
C MET A 140 -16.49 24.12 -1.67
N PRO A 141 -17.01 23.47 -2.74
CA PRO A 141 -17.74 24.14 -3.81
C PRO A 141 -18.89 25.02 -3.30
N ASP A 142 -19.56 24.56 -2.25
CA ASP A 142 -20.61 25.24 -1.52
C ASP A 142 -20.65 24.73 -0.07
N GLN A 143 -21.32 25.46 0.82
CA GLN A 143 -21.40 25.15 2.25
C GLN A 143 -22.62 24.27 2.60
N SER A 144 -23.11 23.44 1.67
CA SER A 144 -24.22 22.52 1.94
C SER A 144 -23.75 21.23 2.63
N SER A 145 -24.67 20.67 3.41
CA SER A 145 -24.49 19.38 4.09
C SER A 145 -24.30 18.22 3.11
N ASP A 146 -24.95 18.27 1.94
CA ASP A 146 -24.89 17.25 0.90
C ASP A 146 -23.51 17.24 0.21
N THR A 147 -22.94 18.42 -0.04
CA THR A 147 -21.60 18.56 -0.60
C THR A 147 -20.55 18.00 0.37
N LEU A 148 -20.65 18.32 1.67
CA LEU A 148 -19.76 17.78 2.69
C LEU A 148 -19.86 16.25 2.79
N GLN A 149 -21.08 15.70 2.83
CA GLN A 149 -21.30 14.25 2.86
C GLN A 149 -20.71 13.55 1.62
N SER A 150 -20.86 14.16 0.44
CA SER A 150 -20.27 13.63 -0.80
C SER A 150 -18.74 13.60 -0.76
N ILE A 151 -18.12 14.65 -0.19
CA ILE A 151 -16.66 14.69 0.01
C ILE A 151 -16.23 13.60 0.99
N ILE A 152 -16.94 13.41 2.11
CA ILE A 152 -16.66 12.35 3.09
C ILE A 152 -16.72 10.97 2.43
N GLN A 153 -17.75 10.69 1.62
CA GLN A 153 -17.85 9.43 0.88
C GLN A 153 -16.69 9.23 -0.11
N ALA A 154 -16.29 10.30 -0.82
CA ALA A 154 -15.14 10.25 -1.72
C ALA A 154 -13.83 9.98 -0.95
N VAL A 155 -13.64 10.60 0.21
CA VAL A 155 -12.47 10.38 1.06
C VAL A 155 -12.46 8.98 1.64
N LEU A 156 -13.59 8.41 2.08
CA LEU A 156 -13.67 6.99 2.49
C LEU A 156 -13.25 6.06 1.36
N LYS A 157 -13.73 6.32 0.14
CA LYS A 157 -13.33 5.54 -1.04
C LYS A 157 -11.84 5.67 -1.32
N ASP A 158 -11.27 6.87 -1.20
CA ASP A 158 -9.84 7.10 -1.38
C ASP A 158 -9.02 6.38 -0.29
N ILE A 159 -9.47 6.41 0.98
CA ILE A 159 -8.82 5.65 2.07
C ILE A 159 -8.84 4.17 1.74
N MET A 160 -10.03 3.61 1.48
CA MET A 160 -10.19 2.20 1.13
C MET A 160 -9.32 1.83 -0.07
N THR A 161 -9.24 2.67 -1.10
CA THR A 161 -8.38 2.40 -2.26
C THR A 161 -6.89 2.44 -1.89
N THR A 162 -6.47 3.42 -1.08
CA THR A 162 -5.08 3.60 -0.62
C THR A 162 -4.60 2.37 0.16
N VAL A 163 -5.45 1.82 1.01
CA VAL A 163 -5.15 0.58 1.74
C VAL A 163 -5.57 -0.67 0.98
N SER A 164 -5.87 -0.57 -0.32
CA SER A 164 -6.28 -1.70 -1.16
C SER A 164 -7.44 -2.54 -0.60
N GLY A 165 -8.42 -1.87 0.01
CA GLY A 165 -9.60 -2.47 0.64
C GLY A 165 -9.35 -3.10 2.01
N GLN A 166 -8.13 -2.95 2.55
CA GLN A 166 -7.77 -3.45 3.88
C GLN A 166 -8.39 -2.60 4.98
N PHE A 167 -8.57 -3.19 6.15
CA PHE A 167 -8.96 -2.53 7.40
C PHE A 167 -10.34 -1.87 7.44
N ILE A 168 -10.84 -1.22 6.39
CA ILE A 168 -12.16 -0.60 6.34
C ILE A 168 -13.05 -1.37 5.36
N GLU A 169 -14.24 -1.73 5.84
CA GLU A 169 -15.30 -2.30 5.02
C GLU A 169 -16.51 -1.37 4.94
N HIS A 170 -17.20 -1.40 3.80
CA HIS A 170 -18.43 -0.67 3.56
C HIS A 170 -19.58 -1.65 3.38
N ASN A 171 -20.54 -1.62 4.29
CA ASN A 171 -21.77 -2.37 4.16
C ASN A 171 -22.77 -1.61 3.28
N THR A 172 -23.04 -2.12 2.09
CA THR A 172 -23.93 -1.48 1.11
C THR A 172 -25.40 -1.47 1.52
N ASP A 173 -25.81 -2.36 2.43
CA ASP A 173 -27.22 -2.49 2.84
C ASP A 173 -27.63 -1.36 3.79
N ASN A 174 -26.70 -0.85 4.61
CA ASN A 174 -26.97 0.19 5.60
C ASN A 174 -26.05 1.42 5.49
N GLY A 175 -25.12 1.43 4.53
CA GLY A 175 -24.19 2.53 4.27
C GLY A 175 -23.13 2.75 5.35
N GLN A 176 -22.93 1.78 6.24
CA GLN A 176 -21.96 1.88 7.33
C GLN A 176 -20.55 1.50 6.90
N TYR A 177 -19.59 2.23 7.42
CA TYR A 177 -18.16 1.97 7.30
C TYR A 177 -17.64 1.54 8.68
N TYR A 178 -16.86 0.48 8.73
CA TYR A 178 -16.30 -0.03 9.99
C TYR A 178 -14.91 -0.63 9.79
N LEU A 179 -14.15 -0.71 10.90
CA LEU A 179 -12.89 -1.44 10.88
C LEU A 179 -13.15 -2.95 10.91
N ASP A 180 -12.68 -3.64 9.88
CA ASP A 180 -12.58 -5.11 9.82
C ASP A 180 -11.15 -5.52 10.22
N LEU A 181 -11.04 -6.09 11.42
CA LEU A 181 -9.77 -6.50 12.01
C LEU A 181 -9.28 -7.85 11.44
N LYS A 182 -10.20 -8.67 10.90
CA LYS A 182 -9.90 -10.02 10.41
C LYS A 182 -9.52 -10.05 8.93
N LYS A 183 -9.72 -8.93 8.23
CA LYS A 183 -9.32 -8.79 6.83
C LYS A 183 -7.79 -8.86 6.73
N ASP A 184 -7.31 -9.97 6.18
CA ASP A 184 -5.94 -10.16 5.74
C ASP A 184 -5.90 -10.12 4.21
N ILE A 185 -4.80 -9.64 3.60
CA ILE A 185 -4.71 -9.69 2.13
C ILE A 185 -4.05 -10.98 1.72
N ASP A 186 -4.76 -11.67 0.84
CA ASP A 186 -4.23 -12.76 0.06
C ASP A 186 -3.27 -12.18 -0.98
N TYR A 187 -2.03 -11.95 -0.55
CA TYR A 187 -0.96 -11.47 -1.43
C TYR A 187 -0.72 -12.46 -2.58
N ASP A 188 -0.93 -13.76 -2.33
CA ASP A 188 -0.81 -14.79 -3.36
C ASP A 188 -1.86 -14.59 -4.44
N GLU A 189 -3.09 -14.26 -4.08
CA GLU A 189 -4.15 -13.93 -5.04
C GLU A 189 -3.84 -12.66 -5.82
N LYS A 190 -3.32 -11.61 -5.17
CA LYS A 190 -2.91 -10.38 -5.89
C LYS A 190 -1.77 -10.62 -6.87
N ILE A 191 -0.76 -11.40 -6.47
CA ILE A 191 0.35 -11.80 -7.34
C ILE A 191 -0.21 -12.63 -8.51
N THR A 192 -1.16 -13.53 -8.25
CA THR A 192 -1.81 -14.36 -9.28
C THR A 192 -2.59 -13.51 -10.28
N GLN A 193 -3.39 -12.53 -9.82
CA GLN A 193 -4.12 -11.61 -10.69
C GLN A 193 -3.16 -10.77 -11.55
N ARG A 194 -2.07 -10.29 -10.97
CA ARG A 194 -1.04 -9.52 -11.70
C ARG A 194 -0.29 -10.39 -12.71
N ALA A 195 0.03 -11.63 -12.35
CA ALA A 195 0.66 -12.62 -13.22
C ALA A 195 -0.21 -12.98 -14.43
N ALA A 196 -1.54 -12.97 -14.28
CA ALA A 196 -2.49 -13.29 -15.34
C ALA A 196 -2.50 -12.26 -16.50
N ILE A 197 -2.16 -11.00 -16.22
CA ILE A 197 -2.17 -9.89 -17.19
C ILE A 197 -0.77 -9.48 -17.67
N MET A 198 0.27 -10.24 -17.30
CA MET A 198 1.66 -9.95 -17.68
C MET A 198 1.89 -10.25 -19.16
N ASP A 199 2.54 -9.31 -19.86
CA ASP A 199 2.96 -9.47 -21.25
C ASP A 199 4.27 -10.27 -21.37
N ASP A 200 4.52 -10.81 -22.57
CA ASP A 200 5.65 -11.69 -22.85
C ASP A 200 7.01 -10.96 -22.76
N ASP A 201 7.08 -9.67 -23.06
CA ASP A 201 8.33 -8.89 -23.05
C ASP A 201 8.77 -8.59 -21.60
N SER A 202 7.83 -8.22 -20.74
CA SER A 202 8.03 -8.15 -19.30
C SER A 202 8.50 -9.50 -18.74
N LEU A 203 7.88 -10.60 -19.18
CA LEU A 203 8.23 -11.94 -18.74
C LEU A 203 9.64 -12.36 -19.18
N ASN A 204 10.04 -12.03 -20.41
CA ASN A 204 11.40 -12.22 -20.92
C ASN A 204 12.43 -11.40 -20.11
N SER A 205 12.08 -10.18 -19.71
CA SER A 205 12.96 -9.33 -18.88
C SER A 205 13.27 -9.99 -17.53
N TYR A 206 12.24 -10.49 -16.84
CA TYR A 206 12.41 -11.21 -15.57
C TYR A 206 13.08 -12.58 -15.72
N PHE A 207 12.90 -13.26 -16.86
CA PHE A 207 13.67 -14.46 -17.18
C PHE A 207 15.17 -14.17 -17.18
N TYR A 208 15.59 -13.09 -17.81
CA TYR A 208 17.00 -12.69 -17.84
C TYR A 208 17.54 -12.35 -16.46
N ASP A 209 16.75 -11.76 -15.58
CA ASP A 209 17.18 -11.47 -14.21
C ASP A 209 17.44 -12.77 -13.43
N VAL A 210 16.60 -13.80 -13.64
CA VAL A 210 16.81 -15.14 -13.07
C VAL A 210 18.06 -15.79 -13.66
N VAL A 211 18.27 -15.71 -14.97
CA VAL A 211 19.49 -16.24 -15.62
C VAL A 211 20.73 -15.56 -15.07
N TYR A 212 20.72 -14.22 -14.99
CA TYR A 212 21.81 -13.43 -14.43
C TYR A 212 22.13 -13.84 -13.00
N TYR A 213 21.10 -14.01 -12.15
CA TYR A 213 21.26 -14.49 -10.78
C TYR A 213 21.92 -15.86 -10.73
N CYS A 214 21.50 -16.79 -11.59
CA CYS A 214 22.07 -18.14 -11.67
C CYS A 214 23.52 -18.20 -12.17
N LEU A 215 24.00 -17.16 -12.87
CA LEU A 215 25.40 -17.08 -13.29
C LEU A 215 26.34 -16.74 -12.12
N GLU A 216 25.80 -16.31 -10.97
CA GLU A 216 26.55 -16.02 -9.74
C GLU A 216 27.72 -15.04 -9.94
N TRP A 217 27.53 -14.06 -10.83
CA TRP A 217 28.55 -13.07 -11.20
C TRP A 217 28.09 -11.63 -10.94
N ASP A 218 29.04 -10.70 -10.96
CA ASP A 218 28.83 -9.26 -10.74
C ASP A 218 29.18 -8.41 -11.98
N GLN A 219 29.08 -9.03 -13.17
CA GLN A 219 29.40 -8.38 -14.44
C GLN A 219 28.42 -7.24 -14.76
N LYS A 220 28.98 -6.07 -15.08
CA LYS A 220 28.18 -4.94 -15.55
C LYS A 220 27.89 -5.08 -17.03
N GLU A 221 26.79 -4.47 -17.44
CA GLU A 221 26.47 -4.32 -18.86
C GLU A 221 27.61 -3.59 -19.57
N TYR A 222 28.05 -4.17 -20.69
CA TYR A 222 29.10 -3.63 -21.53
C TYR A 222 28.62 -2.41 -22.33
N VAL A 223 27.36 -2.42 -22.74
CA VAL A 223 26.70 -1.34 -23.48
C VAL A 223 25.49 -0.88 -22.71
N ASP A 224 25.39 0.42 -22.45
CA ASP A 224 24.26 1.01 -21.74
C ASP A 224 22.92 0.67 -22.43
N ASN A 225 21.95 0.21 -21.64
CA ASN A 225 20.62 -0.23 -22.07
C ASN A 225 20.58 -1.53 -22.89
N PHE A 226 21.69 -2.27 -22.95
CA PHE A 226 21.71 -3.61 -23.53
C PHE A 226 22.21 -4.61 -22.49
N LYS A 227 21.48 -5.72 -22.35
CA LYS A 227 21.89 -6.84 -21.49
C LYS A 227 23.00 -7.67 -22.17
N ILE A 228 24.15 -7.04 -22.38
CA ILE A 228 25.36 -7.60 -23.01
C ILE A 228 26.47 -7.56 -21.97
N TYR A 229 27.16 -8.68 -21.76
CA TYR A 229 28.18 -8.81 -20.73
C TYR A 229 29.48 -9.34 -21.33
N GLU A 230 30.61 -8.75 -20.96
CA GLU A 230 31.91 -9.36 -21.27
C GLU A 230 32.06 -10.68 -20.51
N HIS A 231 32.57 -11.69 -21.20
CA HIS A 231 32.73 -13.03 -20.65
C HIS A 231 34.09 -13.61 -21.00
N ARG A 232 34.67 -14.35 -20.06
CA ARG A 232 35.97 -15.01 -20.24
C ARG A 232 35.87 -16.49 -19.92
N LEU A 233 36.26 -17.31 -20.88
CA LEU A 233 36.32 -18.76 -20.73
C LEU A 233 37.76 -19.20 -20.52
N ASN A 234 37.99 -19.92 -19.42
CA ASN A 234 39.27 -20.56 -19.15
C ASN A 234 39.33 -21.93 -19.84
N TRP A 235 40.21 -22.08 -20.83
CA TRP A 235 40.45 -23.35 -21.50
C TRP A 235 41.60 -24.09 -20.84
N VAL A 236 41.29 -24.74 -19.72
CA VAL A 236 42.28 -25.36 -18.82
C VAL A 236 43.21 -26.33 -19.55
N THR A 237 42.69 -27.20 -20.43
CA THR A 237 43.50 -28.19 -21.14
C THR A 237 44.50 -27.61 -22.12
N HIS A 238 44.30 -26.36 -22.57
CA HIS A 238 45.17 -25.66 -23.52
C HIS A 238 45.96 -24.53 -22.86
N ASN A 239 45.79 -24.34 -21.54
CA ASN A 239 46.44 -23.30 -20.75
C ASN A 239 46.30 -21.88 -21.34
N ILE A 240 45.11 -21.57 -21.85
CA ILE A 240 44.75 -20.28 -22.45
C ILE A 240 43.37 -19.85 -21.95
N PHE A 241 43.05 -18.58 -22.12
CA PHE A 241 41.69 -18.08 -21.99
C PHE A 241 41.19 -17.55 -23.34
N ARG A 242 39.87 -17.45 -23.47
CA ARG A 242 39.17 -16.84 -24.60
C ARG A 242 38.26 -15.75 -24.09
N SER A 243 38.20 -14.65 -24.81
CA SER A 243 37.30 -13.54 -24.53
C SER A 243 36.07 -13.65 -25.43
N GLY A 244 34.92 -13.23 -24.93
CA GLY A 244 33.67 -13.32 -25.66
C GLY A 244 32.61 -12.45 -25.03
N TYR A 245 31.43 -12.43 -25.65
CA TYR A 245 30.27 -11.72 -25.12
C TYR A 245 29.14 -12.70 -24.81
N LEU A 246 28.41 -12.37 -23.76
CA LEU A 246 27.16 -13.02 -23.39
C LEU A 246 26.01 -12.04 -23.64
N PHE A 247 25.02 -12.47 -24.41
CA PHE A 247 23.84 -11.70 -24.79
C PHE A 247 22.60 -12.31 -24.15
N PHE A 248 21.79 -11.47 -23.52
CA PHE A 248 20.41 -11.79 -23.21
C PHE A 248 19.52 -11.25 -24.32
N GLY A 249 19.34 -12.05 -25.37
CA GLY A 249 18.71 -11.64 -26.61
C GLY A 249 19.06 -12.52 -27.79
N THR A 250 18.79 -12.01 -28.98
CA THR A 250 19.04 -12.69 -30.27
C THR A 250 20.32 -12.16 -30.94
N PRO A 251 20.84 -12.84 -32.00
CA PRO A 251 22.00 -12.41 -32.77
C PRO A 251 21.91 -11.01 -33.38
N GLU A 252 20.70 -10.49 -33.57
CA GLU A 252 20.48 -9.11 -34.02
C GLU A 252 21.04 -8.07 -33.04
N SER A 253 21.34 -8.49 -31.81
CA SER A 253 22.02 -7.67 -30.79
C SER A 253 23.54 -7.66 -30.94
N ARG A 254 24.14 -8.52 -31.78
CA ARG A 254 25.61 -8.59 -31.98
C ARG A 254 26.24 -7.28 -32.48
N PRO A 255 25.63 -6.52 -33.43
CA PRO A 255 26.25 -5.30 -33.98
C PRO A 255 26.53 -4.21 -32.95
N THR A 256 25.87 -4.25 -31.78
CA THR A 256 26.09 -3.27 -30.71
C THR A 256 27.32 -3.59 -29.85
N ALA A 257 27.83 -4.83 -29.89
CA ALA A 257 29.05 -5.24 -29.20
C ALA A 257 30.29 -5.07 -30.11
N GLN A 258 31.15 -4.11 -29.78
CA GLN A 258 32.42 -3.82 -30.47
C GLN A 258 33.53 -3.64 -29.43
N PRO A 259 34.75 -4.19 -29.63
CA PRO A 259 35.25 -4.89 -30.83
C PRO A 259 34.77 -6.36 -30.92
N PRO A 260 34.97 -7.04 -32.07
CA PRO A 260 34.73 -8.48 -32.18
C PRO A 260 35.63 -9.31 -31.26
N GLU A 261 35.11 -10.42 -30.74
CA GLU A 261 35.76 -11.30 -29.76
C GLU A 261 35.77 -12.76 -30.23
N ASP A 262 36.40 -13.66 -29.45
CA ASP A 262 36.64 -15.05 -29.86
C ASP A 262 35.35 -15.91 -29.95
N TYR A 263 34.31 -15.57 -29.17
CA TYR A 263 33.03 -16.30 -29.16
C TYR A 263 31.85 -15.45 -28.64
N TYR A 264 30.64 -15.92 -28.92
CA TYR A 264 29.39 -15.25 -28.58
C TYR A 264 28.39 -16.27 -28.00
N ILE A 265 27.85 -15.98 -26.81
CA ILE A 265 26.84 -16.82 -26.14
C ILE A 265 25.51 -16.06 -26.11
N TYR A 266 24.46 -16.66 -26.64
CA TYR A 266 23.12 -16.07 -26.65
C TYR A 266 22.18 -16.85 -25.74
N PHE A 267 21.58 -16.18 -24.75
CA PHE A 267 20.38 -16.67 -24.07
C PHE A 267 19.17 -16.04 -24.76
N VAL A 268 18.50 -16.85 -25.57
CA VAL A 268 17.40 -16.40 -26.41
C VAL A 268 16.13 -16.24 -25.56
N PRO A 269 15.30 -15.20 -25.80
CA PRO A 269 14.05 -15.02 -25.06
C PRO A 269 13.12 -16.22 -25.28
N PRO A 270 12.60 -16.85 -24.21
CA PRO A 270 11.74 -18.02 -24.32
C PRO A 270 10.27 -17.71 -24.66
N TYR A 271 9.84 -16.45 -24.59
CA TYR A 271 8.46 -16.00 -24.86
C TYR A 271 8.41 -15.06 -26.09
N ASN A 272 7.24 -14.85 -26.68
CA ASN A 272 7.01 -14.09 -27.93
C ASN A 272 7.49 -14.75 -29.26
N ASN A 273 8.24 -15.86 -29.22
CA ASN A 273 8.70 -16.62 -30.40
C ASN A 273 9.34 -15.74 -31.51
N GLU A 274 10.12 -14.73 -31.14
CA GLU A 274 10.79 -13.89 -32.13
C GLU A 274 11.69 -14.74 -33.04
N SER A 275 11.45 -14.69 -34.35
CA SER A 275 12.28 -15.40 -35.31
C SER A 275 13.63 -14.71 -35.43
N TYR A 276 14.70 -15.45 -35.21
CA TYR A 276 16.07 -15.01 -35.49
C TYR A 276 16.72 -15.95 -36.51
N THR A 277 17.71 -15.43 -37.22
CA THR A 277 18.50 -16.23 -38.16
C THR A 277 19.71 -16.80 -37.43
N ASP A 278 19.82 -18.12 -37.38
CA ASP A 278 21.03 -18.83 -36.97
C ASP A 278 21.85 -19.15 -38.23
N ASP A 279 22.84 -18.30 -38.50
CA ASP A 279 23.82 -18.49 -39.59
C ASP A 279 24.75 -19.69 -39.35
N LYS A 280 24.67 -20.31 -38.16
CA LYS A 280 25.50 -21.44 -37.71
C LYS A 280 26.99 -21.14 -37.79
N LYS A 281 27.37 -19.97 -37.32
CA LYS A 281 28.78 -19.58 -37.26
C LYS A 281 29.49 -20.40 -36.18
N ASP A 282 30.76 -20.72 -36.43
CA ASP A 282 31.57 -21.57 -35.54
C ASP A 282 31.89 -20.89 -34.18
N ASP A 283 31.70 -19.57 -34.08
CA ASP A 283 31.96 -18.75 -32.90
C ASP A 283 30.69 -18.51 -32.03
N GLU A 284 29.55 -19.11 -32.37
CA GLU A 284 28.25 -18.83 -31.73
C GLU A 284 27.67 -20.04 -30.99
N VAL A 285 27.13 -19.78 -29.79
CA VAL A 285 26.42 -20.78 -28.99
C VAL A 285 25.08 -20.22 -28.52
N PHE A 286 24.02 -21.00 -28.71
CA PHE A 286 22.65 -20.62 -28.36
C PHE A 286 22.10 -21.46 -27.20
N PHE A 287 21.69 -20.79 -26.14
CA PHE A 287 20.93 -21.37 -25.03
C PHE A 287 19.45 -21.07 -25.22
N LEU A 288 18.69 -22.13 -25.52
CA LEU A 288 17.25 -22.09 -25.69
C LEU A 288 16.57 -22.67 -24.46
N PHE A 289 15.90 -21.82 -23.68
CA PHE A 289 15.05 -22.29 -22.61
C PHE A 289 13.73 -22.79 -23.19
N LYS A 290 13.35 -24.03 -22.87
CA LYS A 290 12.07 -24.61 -23.27
C LYS A 290 11.08 -24.50 -22.11
N PRO A 291 10.21 -23.49 -22.09
CA PRO A 291 9.25 -23.32 -21.00
C PRO A 291 8.25 -24.49 -20.98
N ASN A 292 7.90 -24.92 -19.78
CA ASN A 292 6.73 -25.77 -19.53
C ASN A 292 5.70 -24.98 -18.72
N SER A 293 4.50 -25.52 -18.56
CA SER A 293 3.41 -24.82 -17.85
C SER A 293 3.78 -24.40 -16.44
N ALA A 294 4.49 -25.26 -15.69
CA ALA A 294 4.89 -24.98 -14.31
C ALA A 294 5.94 -23.88 -14.22
N ASN A 295 7.01 -23.96 -15.01
CA ASN A 295 8.10 -22.98 -15.00
C ASN A 295 7.64 -21.63 -15.54
N SER A 296 6.78 -21.62 -16.56
CA SER A 296 6.19 -20.38 -17.08
C SER A 296 5.28 -19.73 -16.04
N PHE A 297 4.47 -20.52 -15.34
CA PHE A 297 3.62 -20.01 -14.26
C PHE A 297 4.45 -19.44 -13.10
N ASN A 298 5.47 -20.16 -12.64
CA ASN A 298 6.36 -19.70 -11.57
C ASN A 298 7.09 -18.40 -11.94
N LEU A 299 7.55 -18.29 -13.19
CA LEU A 299 8.19 -17.07 -13.66
C LEU A 299 7.21 -15.88 -13.72
N LYS A 300 5.96 -16.11 -14.12
CA LYS A 300 4.92 -15.07 -14.09
C LYS A 300 4.61 -14.62 -12.67
N LEU A 301 4.53 -15.55 -11.71
CA LEU A 301 4.37 -15.21 -10.29
C LEU A 301 5.57 -14.41 -9.77
N TYR A 302 6.79 -14.83 -10.09
CA TYR A 302 8.01 -14.12 -9.72
C TYR A 302 8.02 -12.69 -10.27
N GLY A 303 7.80 -12.53 -11.58
CA GLY A 303 7.76 -11.21 -12.21
C GLY A 303 6.66 -10.34 -11.61
N ALA A 304 5.47 -10.89 -11.38
CA ALA A 304 4.36 -10.16 -10.77
C ALA A 304 4.69 -9.68 -9.35
N ALA A 305 5.36 -10.52 -8.56
CA ALA A 305 5.80 -10.16 -7.22
C ALA A 305 6.85 -9.03 -7.26
N GLN A 306 7.81 -9.06 -8.19
CA GLN A 306 8.80 -7.99 -8.34
C GLN A 306 8.17 -6.67 -8.78
N MET A 307 7.27 -6.69 -9.77
CA MET A 307 6.55 -5.48 -10.19
C MET A 307 5.74 -4.85 -9.07
N LEU A 308 5.05 -5.69 -8.28
CA LEU A 308 4.27 -5.20 -7.13
C LEU A 308 5.17 -4.65 -6.02
N LYS A 309 6.36 -5.23 -5.84
CA LYS A 309 7.36 -4.73 -4.89
C LYS A 309 7.88 -3.36 -5.31
N GLU A 310 8.27 -3.19 -6.58
CA GLU A 310 8.76 -1.91 -7.13
C GLU A 310 7.71 -0.80 -6.95
N LEU A 311 6.45 -1.09 -7.30
CA LEU A 311 5.32 -0.17 -7.11
C LEU A 311 5.06 0.21 -5.64
N ALA A 312 5.50 -0.60 -4.68
CA ALA A 312 5.37 -0.31 -3.26
C ALA A 312 6.56 0.48 -2.69
N GLU A 313 7.69 0.49 -3.39
CA GLU A 313 8.91 1.22 -3.02
C GLU A 313 8.96 2.65 -3.62
N GLU A 314 8.12 2.94 -4.62
CA GLU A 314 7.87 4.28 -5.19
C GLU A 314 6.89 5.14 -4.37
#